data_AF-Q983K6-F1
#
_entry.id   AF-Q983K6-F1
#
_cell.length_a   1.000
_cell.length_b   1.000
_cell.length_c   1.000
_cell.angle_alpha   90.00
_cell.angle_beta   90.00
_cell.angle_gamma   90.00
#
_symmetry.space_group_name_H-M   'P 1'
#
loop_
_entity.id
_entity.type
_entity.pdbx_description
1 polymer ?
#
loop_
_entity_poly.entity_id
_entity_poly.type
_entity_poly.pdbx_seq_one_letter_code
_entity_poly.pdbx_strand_id
1 'polypeptide(L)'
;MNLEKHASPDSVIVIDDLLPQHMDYASRQRNTTIWTGDVYRLVPILRHYRPDLDIRVYDVDMKGFGLVTRLDPSSDVLAGNYGAIEADILAGKWSFPTAAAIRDHMQPRATDLLANDLGIIAARRTAKASKQSDRRAAPALPQRRPRLSVIICAYDMAREAPRTILSATAPYQKGLKEDEYEVIVVDNGSSTPLTYDNLPPNAQIVRAPDPRQSPVFALNWAAREIAKGEILLFAIDGARIFSERLIDETVKAHDRMEDAFVFSLSWHIGPKVQMQSVPEGYGAEIEDGLIRAVRWPDESDGLFGISVLAGSSSNGFFGDITESNSFSISRTLFDRHGGFDERFTSPGGGLANLEIFRRYVTRPDARNVCLLSEGTFHQVHDSVATSGKNRWEAFASEYEAIFGGPYLRPSYHCFYQGKPRAGMVPFILQSLQG
;
A
#
# COMPACT_ATOMS: atom_id res chain seq x y z
N MET A 1 -19.24 -12.93 13.60
CA MET A 1 -18.51 -14.15 13.21
C MET A 1 -17.28 -13.85 12.37
N ASN A 2 -17.40 -13.36 11.14
CA ASN A 2 -16.23 -13.15 10.28
C ASN A 2 -15.58 -11.78 10.54
N LEU A 3 -16.36 -10.70 10.54
CA LEU A 3 -15.82 -9.34 10.73
C LEU A 3 -15.22 -9.10 12.12
N GLU A 4 -15.85 -9.61 13.17
CA GLU A 4 -15.40 -9.42 14.56
C GLU A 4 -14.04 -10.05 14.86
N LYS A 5 -13.73 -11.24 14.30
CA LYS A 5 -12.45 -11.93 14.49
C LYS A 5 -11.25 -11.13 13.98
N HIS A 6 -11.48 -10.24 13.02
CA HIS A 6 -10.46 -9.38 12.42
C HIS A 6 -10.58 -7.92 12.89
N ALA A 7 -11.50 -7.63 13.81
CA ALA A 7 -11.70 -6.31 14.38
C ALA A 7 -10.81 -6.09 15.61
N SER A 8 -10.57 -4.83 15.98
CA SER A 8 -10.13 -4.52 17.34
C SER A 8 -11.36 -4.43 18.26
N PRO A 9 -11.22 -4.60 19.60
CA PRO A 9 -12.33 -4.38 20.52
C PRO A 9 -12.97 -2.98 20.45
N ASP A 10 -12.22 -2.01 19.91
CA ASP A 10 -12.61 -0.61 19.77
C ASP A 10 -13.12 -0.27 18.34
N SER A 11 -13.21 -1.27 17.45
CA SER A 11 -13.78 -1.11 16.12
C SER A 11 -15.29 -0.91 16.18
N VAL A 12 -15.82 -0.23 15.17
CA VAL A 12 -17.25 -0.01 14.98
C VAL A 12 -17.66 -0.73 13.70
N ILE A 13 -18.66 -1.61 13.80
CA ILE A 13 -19.29 -2.23 12.61
C ILE A 13 -20.56 -1.45 12.31
N VAL A 14 -20.73 -1.06 11.05
CA VAL A 14 -21.96 -0.42 10.54
C VAL A 14 -22.76 -1.46 9.78
N ILE A 15 -24.04 -1.59 10.11
CA ILE A 15 -24.99 -2.48 9.42
C ILE A 15 -26.07 -1.60 8.80
N ASP A 16 -26.20 -1.64 7.48
CA ASP A 16 -27.23 -0.90 6.75
C ASP A 16 -28.53 -1.72 6.61
N ASP A 17 -29.59 -1.11 6.08
CA ASP A 17 -30.85 -1.76 5.71
C ASP A 17 -31.63 -2.40 6.90
N LEU A 18 -31.61 -1.78 8.09
CA LEU A 18 -32.20 -2.37 9.32
C LEU A 18 -33.67 -2.06 9.61
N LEU A 19 -34.21 -0.98 9.04
CA LEU A 19 -35.54 -0.43 9.32
C LEU A 19 -36.36 -0.26 8.03
N PRO A 20 -36.89 -1.36 7.45
CA PRO A 20 -37.83 -1.25 6.33
C PRO A 20 -39.04 -0.39 6.70
N GLN A 21 -39.43 0.55 5.83
CA GLN A 21 -40.68 1.30 6.00
C GLN A 21 -41.92 0.46 5.71
N HIS A 22 -41.83 -0.48 4.76
CA HIS A 22 -42.90 -1.40 4.37
C HIS A 22 -42.38 -2.83 4.36
N MET A 23 -43.24 -3.80 4.72
CA MET A 23 -42.86 -5.22 4.75
C MET A 23 -42.43 -5.76 3.38
N ASP A 24 -42.91 -5.15 2.29
CA ASP A 24 -42.52 -5.52 0.93
C ASP A 24 -41.01 -5.29 0.68
N TYR A 25 -40.39 -4.33 1.37
CA TYR A 25 -38.95 -4.04 1.27
C TYR A 25 -38.11 -5.13 1.95
N ALA A 26 -38.69 -5.82 2.92
CA ALA A 26 -38.05 -6.88 3.69
C ALA A 26 -38.22 -8.28 3.09
N SER A 27 -38.84 -8.37 1.90
CA SER A 27 -39.04 -9.62 1.18
C SER A 27 -37.70 -10.25 0.78
N ARG A 28 -37.60 -11.57 0.76
CA ARG A 28 -36.35 -12.27 0.37
C ARG A 28 -36.03 -12.11 -1.12
N GLN A 29 -37.05 -11.95 -1.96
CA GLN A 29 -36.92 -11.68 -3.38
C GLN A 29 -37.20 -10.20 -3.62
N ARG A 30 -36.30 -9.51 -4.33
CA ARG A 30 -36.46 -8.08 -4.60
C ARG A 30 -37.65 -7.84 -5.54
N ASN A 31 -38.72 -7.30 -4.99
CA ASN A 31 -39.95 -7.02 -5.73
C ASN A 31 -40.27 -5.51 -5.82
N THR A 32 -39.40 -4.66 -5.27
CA THR A 32 -39.55 -3.20 -5.18
C THR A 32 -38.23 -2.49 -5.49
N THR A 33 -38.30 -1.20 -5.89
CA THR A 33 -37.12 -0.37 -6.16
C THR A 33 -36.24 -0.23 -4.91
N ILE A 34 -36.87 -0.05 -3.74
CA ILE A 34 -36.25 -0.04 -2.40
C ILE A 34 -36.32 -1.44 -1.82
N TRP A 35 -35.20 -1.98 -1.33
CA TRP A 35 -35.10 -3.34 -0.79
C TRP A 35 -34.11 -3.38 0.38
N THR A 36 -34.50 -3.97 1.50
CA THR A 36 -33.69 -4.17 2.72
C THR A 36 -33.44 -5.66 3.01
N GLY A 37 -34.22 -6.55 2.39
CA GLY A 37 -34.20 -7.97 2.72
C GLY A 37 -34.49 -8.25 4.20
N ASP A 38 -33.96 -9.35 4.73
CA ASP A 38 -34.18 -9.78 6.11
C ASP A 38 -33.04 -9.40 7.07
N VAL A 39 -32.24 -8.38 6.71
CA VAL A 39 -31.09 -7.91 7.50
C VAL A 39 -31.50 -7.47 8.92
N TYR A 40 -32.73 -6.97 9.09
CA TYR A 40 -33.30 -6.60 10.39
C TYR A 40 -33.25 -7.73 11.44
N ARG A 41 -33.21 -9.00 11.01
CA ARG A 41 -33.12 -10.17 11.90
C ARG A 41 -31.80 -10.25 12.65
N LEU A 42 -30.75 -9.61 12.14
CA LEU A 42 -29.41 -9.67 12.71
C LEU A 42 -29.36 -9.02 14.10
N VAL A 43 -30.01 -7.88 14.30
CA VAL A 43 -29.98 -7.14 15.57
C VAL A 43 -30.56 -7.93 16.75
N PRO A 44 -31.78 -8.52 16.68
CA PRO A 44 -32.33 -9.28 17.81
C PRO A 44 -31.53 -10.56 18.07
N ILE A 45 -30.97 -11.20 17.03
CA ILE A 45 -30.04 -12.33 17.18
C ILE A 45 -28.79 -11.90 17.96
N LEU A 46 -28.15 -10.80 17.55
CA LEU A 46 -26.97 -10.29 18.24
C LEU A 46 -27.29 -9.85 19.68
N ARG A 47 -28.44 -9.21 19.93
CA ARG A 47 -28.85 -8.84 21.29
C ARG A 47 -29.10 -10.07 22.18
N HIS A 48 -29.60 -11.17 21.61
CA HIS A 48 -29.86 -12.40 22.35
C HIS A 48 -28.57 -13.17 22.67
N TYR A 49 -27.75 -13.44 21.65
CA TYR A 49 -26.56 -14.28 21.80
C TYR A 49 -25.31 -13.51 22.24
N ARG A 50 -25.29 -12.19 22.06
CA ARG A 50 -24.16 -11.30 22.37
C ARG A 50 -24.62 -10.04 23.11
N PRO A 51 -25.21 -10.18 24.32
CA PRO A 51 -25.68 -9.04 25.12
C PRO A 51 -24.53 -8.11 25.58
N ASP A 52 -23.29 -8.56 25.44
CA ASP A 52 -22.07 -7.80 25.67
C ASP A 52 -21.82 -6.72 24.60
N LEU A 53 -22.34 -6.88 23.38
CA LEU A 53 -22.24 -5.87 22.33
C LEU A 53 -23.05 -4.61 22.69
N ASP A 54 -22.60 -3.44 22.23
CA ASP A 54 -23.41 -2.21 22.26
C ASP A 54 -23.92 -1.95 20.84
N ILE A 55 -25.23 -2.13 20.63
CA ILE A 55 -25.91 -2.08 19.34
C ILE A 55 -26.92 -0.93 19.33
N ARG A 56 -26.64 0.12 18.56
CA ARG A 56 -27.48 1.32 18.43
C ARG A 56 -28.01 1.43 17.01
N VAL A 57 -29.33 1.43 16.85
CA VAL A 57 -30.00 1.57 15.55
C VAL A 57 -30.51 3.01 15.40
N TYR A 58 -30.38 3.60 14.22
CA TYR A 58 -30.80 4.97 13.92
C TYR A 58 -31.79 4.99 12.75
N ASP A 59 -32.76 5.89 12.86
CA ASP A 59 -33.81 6.09 11.86
C ASP A 59 -33.39 7.15 10.84
N VAL A 60 -32.63 6.75 9.82
CA VAL A 60 -32.37 7.58 8.63
C VAL A 60 -33.42 7.30 7.57
N ASP A 61 -33.78 8.36 6.83
CA ASP A 61 -34.86 8.34 5.86
C ASP A 61 -34.71 7.16 4.88
N MET A 62 -35.81 6.47 4.64
CA MET A 62 -35.98 5.21 3.88
C MET A 62 -35.63 3.86 4.55
N LYS A 63 -34.50 3.68 5.24
CA LYS A 63 -34.04 2.30 5.58
C LYS A 63 -33.35 2.06 6.93
N GLY A 64 -32.87 3.09 7.63
CA GLY A 64 -32.16 2.93 8.91
C GLY A 64 -30.83 2.15 8.87
N PHE A 65 -29.93 2.43 9.81
CA PHE A 65 -28.69 1.67 9.99
C PHE A 65 -28.38 1.45 11.47
N GLY A 66 -27.42 0.58 11.78
CA GLY A 66 -27.00 0.24 13.13
C GLY A 66 -25.50 0.31 13.30
N LEU A 67 -25.07 0.74 14.48
CA LEU A 67 -23.68 0.69 14.94
C LEU A 67 -23.54 -0.43 15.96
N VAL A 68 -22.55 -1.28 15.77
CA VAL A 68 -22.16 -2.33 16.72
C VAL A 68 -20.76 -2.02 17.24
N THR A 69 -20.63 -1.94 18.56
CA THR A 69 -19.37 -1.66 19.27
C THR A 69 -19.19 -2.59 20.47
N ARG A 70 -18.05 -2.50 21.17
CA ARG A 70 -17.62 -3.45 22.22
C ARG A 70 -17.41 -4.86 21.67
N LEU A 71 -16.77 -4.95 20.51
CA LEU A 71 -16.46 -6.23 19.87
C LEU A 71 -15.49 -7.03 20.73
N ASP A 72 -15.58 -8.35 20.64
CA ASP A 72 -14.60 -9.27 21.23
C ASP A 72 -14.11 -10.22 20.13
N PRO A 73 -12.92 -9.98 19.55
CA PRO A 73 -12.37 -10.82 18.49
C PRO A 73 -12.12 -12.27 18.91
N SER A 74 -12.02 -12.52 20.22
CA SER A 74 -11.85 -13.85 20.79
C SER A 74 -13.18 -14.58 21.04
N SER A 75 -14.31 -13.89 21.00
CA SER A 75 -15.62 -14.49 21.23
C SER A 75 -15.98 -15.49 20.12
N ASP A 76 -16.23 -16.72 20.52
CA ASP A 76 -16.72 -17.81 19.67
C ASP A 76 -18.24 -18.05 19.82
N VAL A 77 -18.94 -17.30 20.69
CA VAL A 77 -20.35 -17.54 21.07
C VAL A 77 -21.28 -17.71 19.87
N LEU A 78 -21.17 -16.86 18.85
CA LEU A 78 -22.02 -16.98 17.65
C LEU A 78 -21.68 -18.22 16.81
N ALA A 79 -20.40 -18.60 16.74
CA ALA A 79 -19.98 -19.81 16.02
C ALA A 79 -20.39 -21.07 16.78
N GLY A 80 -20.23 -21.09 18.11
CA GLY A 80 -20.64 -22.19 18.98
C GLY A 80 -22.16 -22.40 19.00
N ASN A 81 -22.95 -21.36 18.75
CA ASN A 81 -24.41 -21.42 18.68
C ASN A 81 -24.97 -21.44 17.23
N TYR A 82 -24.12 -21.62 16.20
CA TYR A 82 -24.54 -21.48 14.80
C TYR A 82 -25.78 -22.33 14.45
N GLY A 83 -25.79 -23.62 14.82
CA GLY A 83 -26.92 -24.51 14.53
C GLY A 83 -28.21 -24.12 15.25
N ALA A 84 -28.12 -23.59 16.48
CA ALA A 84 -29.28 -23.10 17.22
C ALA A 84 -29.83 -21.79 16.62
N ILE A 85 -28.93 -20.88 16.21
CA ILE A 85 -29.28 -19.65 15.50
C ILE A 85 -29.99 -19.98 14.19
N GLU A 86 -29.45 -20.92 13.41
CA GLU A 86 -30.06 -21.37 12.15
C GLU A 86 -31.44 -21.98 12.38
N ALA A 87 -31.60 -22.87 13.36
CA ALA A 87 -32.88 -23.45 13.72
C ALA A 87 -33.91 -22.38 14.15
N ASP A 88 -33.51 -21.40 14.95
CA ASP A 88 -34.34 -20.27 15.36
C ASP A 88 -34.79 -19.42 14.16
N ILE A 89 -33.89 -19.16 13.20
CA ILE A 89 -34.21 -18.43 11.96
C ILE A 89 -35.23 -19.22 11.14
N LEU A 90 -35.02 -20.52 10.93
CA LEU A 90 -35.91 -21.39 10.15
C LEU A 90 -37.28 -21.56 10.80
N ALA A 91 -37.34 -21.58 12.14
CA ALA A 91 -38.59 -21.58 12.91
C ALA A 91 -39.32 -20.22 12.87
N GLY A 92 -38.73 -19.19 12.25
CA GLY A 92 -39.33 -17.87 12.13
C GLY A 92 -39.27 -17.03 13.41
N LYS A 93 -38.51 -17.44 14.43
CA LYS A 93 -38.43 -16.79 15.75
C LYS A 93 -38.08 -15.31 15.68
N TRP A 94 -37.26 -14.93 14.70
CA TRP A 94 -36.79 -13.56 14.48
C TRP A 94 -37.56 -12.83 13.37
N SER A 95 -38.69 -13.36 12.91
CA SER A 95 -39.55 -12.74 11.90
C SER A 95 -40.67 -11.96 12.57
N PHE A 96 -40.96 -10.78 12.04
CA PHE A 96 -42.01 -9.91 12.57
C PHE A 96 -43.08 -9.65 11.51
N PRO A 97 -44.37 -9.58 11.89
CA PRO A 97 -45.46 -9.48 10.93
C PRO A 97 -45.62 -8.09 10.30
N THR A 98 -45.05 -7.04 10.93
CA THR A 98 -45.20 -5.65 10.48
C THR A 98 -43.90 -4.86 10.65
N ALA A 99 -43.73 -3.83 9.82
CA ALA A 99 -42.61 -2.89 9.94
C ALA A 99 -42.60 -2.16 11.31
N ALA A 100 -43.79 -1.92 11.87
CA ALA A 100 -43.93 -1.38 13.22
C ALA A 100 -43.38 -2.33 14.28
N ALA A 101 -43.64 -3.64 14.17
CA ALA A 101 -43.10 -4.64 15.10
C ALA A 101 -41.56 -4.78 14.96
N ILE A 102 -41.02 -4.66 13.75
CA ILE A 102 -39.56 -4.58 13.53
C ILE A 102 -39.00 -3.37 14.27
N ARG A 103 -39.56 -2.18 14.04
CA ARG A 103 -39.12 -0.94 14.69
C ARG A 103 -39.19 -1.02 16.21
N ASP A 104 -40.24 -1.62 16.77
CA ASP A 104 -40.37 -1.83 18.22
C ASP A 104 -39.27 -2.75 18.77
N HIS A 105 -38.89 -3.80 18.06
CA HIS A 105 -37.76 -4.66 18.48
C HIS A 105 -36.39 -3.99 18.26
N MET A 106 -36.27 -3.09 17.30
CA MET A 106 -35.01 -2.40 17.00
C MET A 106 -34.74 -1.26 17.98
N GLN A 107 -35.79 -0.62 18.51
CA GLN A 107 -35.72 0.56 19.39
C GLN A 107 -34.83 1.65 18.76
N PRO A 108 -35.21 2.19 17.58
CA PRO A 108 -34.38 3.13 16.86
C PRO A 108 -34.25 4.45 17.63
N ARG A 109 -33.06 5.05 17.52
CA ARG A 109 -32.71 6.33 18.10
C ARG A 109 -32.93 7.43 17.07
N ALA A 110 -33.21 8.64 17.55
CA ALA A 110 -33.25 9.82 16.71
C ALA A 110 -31.86 10.10 16.11
N THR A 111 -31.83 10.54 14.85
CA THR A 111 -30.59 10.72 14.07
C THR A 111 -29.76 11.92 14.54
N ASP A 112 -30.37 12.91 15.18
CA ASP A 112 -29.68 14.02 15.83
C ASP A 112 -28.76 13.57 16.99
N LEU A 113 -29.04 12.43 17.61
CA LEU A 113 -28.19 11.82 18.63
C LEU A 113 -26.92 11.17 18.07
N LEU A 114 -26.85 10.94 16.75
CA LEU A 114 -25.72 10.22 16.13
C LEU A 114 -24.39 10.90 16.39
N ALA A 115 -24.32 12.23 16.23
CA ALA A 115 -23.08 12.98 16.43
C ALA A 115 -22.58 12.86 17.88
N ASN A 116 -23.50 12.94 18.85
CA ASN A 116 -23.18 12.75 20.27
C ASN A 116 -22.76 11.31 20.58
N ASP A 117 -23.47 10.32 20.02
CA ASP A 117 -23.18 8.91 20.22
C ASP A 117 -21.82 8.52 19.63
N LEU A 118 -21.46 9.06 18.45
CA LEU A 118 -20.11 8.95 17.87
C LEU A 118 -19.06 9.65 18.74
N GLY A 119 -19.39 10.81 19.31
CA GLY A 119 -18.55 11.51 20.29
C GLY A 119 -18.27 10.68 21.53
N ILE A 120 -19.27 9.98 22.09
CA ILE A 120 -19.12 9.06 23.23
C ILE A 120 -18.25 7.85 22.84
N ILE A 121 -18.46 7.28 21.66
CA ILE A 121 -17.64 6.17 21.15
C ILE A 121 -16.18 6.61 20.99
N ALA A 122 -15.93 7.79 20.41
CA ALA A 122 -14.59 8.36 20.28
C ALA A 122 -13.96 8.70 21.64
N ALA A 123 -14.73 9.27 22.57
CA ALA A 123 -14.28 9.61 23.91
C ALA A 123 -13.92 8.36 24.74
N ARG A 124 -14.62 7.24 24.54
CA ARG A 124 -14.25 5.95 25.16
C ARG A 124 -12.90 5.43 24.62
N ARG A 125 -12.60 5.66 23.33
CA ARG A 125 -11.29 5.33 22.73
C ARG A 125 -10.16 6.18 23.32
N THR A 126 -10.37 7.48 23.49
CA THR A 126 -9.37 8.38 24.09
C THR A 126 -9.23 8.20 25.61
N ALA A 127 -10.32 7.95 26.33
CA ALA A 127 -10.27 7.67 27.77
C ALA A 127 -9.56 6.34 28.10
N LYS A 128 -9.74 5.31 27.26
CA LYS A 128 -9.03 4.01 27.37
C LYS A 128 -7.55 4.16 27.02
N ALA A 129 -7.19 5.03 26.08
CA ALA A 129 -5.81 5.43 25.82
C ALA A 129 -5.18 6.21 26.98
N SER A 130 -5.95 7.03 27.71
CA SER A 130 -5.44 7.81 28.86
C SER A 130 -5.32 7.00 30.17
N LYS A 131 -6.07 5.90 30.33
CA LYS A 131 -5.99 5.03 31.53
C LYS A 131 -4.89 3.97 31.46
N GLN A 132 -4.22 3.84 30.31
CA GLN A 132 -3.13 2.90 30.10
C GLN A 132 -1.74 3.53 30.35
N SER A 133 -1.66 4.81 30.71
CA SER A 133 -0.40 5.53 30.92
C SER A 133 0.14 5.55 32.36
N ASP A 134 -0.56 4.97 33.35
CA ASP A 134 -0.07 4.93 34.73
C ASP A 134 -0.15 3.53 35.34
N ARG A 135 0.89 2.73 35.10
CA ARG A 135 1.39 1.69 36.04
C ARG A 135 2.76 1.18 35.60
N ARG A 136 3.75 1.46 36.46
CA ARG A 136 5.09 0.88 36.65
C ARG A 136 5.68 0.02 35.53
N ALA A 137 6.89 0.39 35.13
CA ALA A 137 7.85 -0.34 34.31
C ALA A 137 7.66 -1.88 34.34
N ALA A 138 6.93 -2.36 33.33
CA ALA A 138 6.99 -3.73 32.86
C ALA A 138 8.08 -3.80 31.76
N PRO A 139 8.78 -4.93 31.59
CA PRO A 139 9.86 -5.05 30.63
C PRO A 139 9.36 -4.72 29.22
N ALA A 140 10.24 -4.15 28.39
CA ALA A 140 9.95 -3.67 27.05
C ALA A 140 8.97 -4.59 26.30
N LEU A 141 7.83 -4.01 25.87
CA LEU A 141 6.92 -4.67 24.95
C LEU A 141 7.72 -5.11 23.70
N PRO A 142 7.50 -6.32 23.16
CA PRO A 142 8.16 -6.72 21.93
C PRO A 142 7.81 -5.69 20.85
N GLN A 143 8.84 -5.14 20.18
CA GLN A 143 8.66 -4.22 19.06
C GLN A 143 7.61 -4.81 18.12
N ARG A 144 6.51 -4.08 17.89
CA ARG A 144 5.58 -4.43 16.81
C ARG A 144 6.42 -4.50 15.55
N ARG A 145 6.38 -5.64 14.86
CA ARG A 145 7.06 -5.78 13.56
C ARG A 145 6.47 -4.73 12.61
N PRO A 146 7.32 -4.03 11.83
CA PRO A 146 6.82 -3.13 10.79
C PRO A 146 5.95 -3.92 9.81
N ARG A 147 4.97 -3.27 9.21
CA ARG A 147 4.12 -3.87 8.16
C ARG A 147 4.89 -4.03 6.86
N LEU A 148 5.76 -3.06 6.57
CA LEU A 148 6.51 -2.94 5.33
C LEU A 148 7.98 -2.61 5.60
N SER A 149 8.88 -3.22 4.83
CA SER A 149 10.29 -2.82 4.73
C SER A 149 10.57 -2.24 3.36
N VAL A 150 11.00 -0.98 3.31
CA VAL A 150 11.54 -0.34 2.11
C VAL A 150 13.01 -0.72 2.01
N ILE A 151 13.44 -1.25 0.86
CA ILE A 151 14.81 -1.69 0.60
C ILE A 151 15.36 -0.87 -0.57
N ILE A 152 16.35 -0.04 -0.29
CA ILE A 152 16.94 0.91 -1.25
C ILE A 152 18.40 0.54 -1.42
N CYS A 153 18.84 0.23 -2.64
CA CYS A 153 20.25 -0.03 -2.91
C CYS A 153 20.96 1.24 -3.41
N ALA A 154 22.04 1.62 -2.74
CA ALA A 154 22.82 2.83 -3.01
C ALA A 154 24.28 2.48 -3.32
N TYR A 155 24.89 3.20 -4.26
CA TYR A 155 26.30 3.08 -4.63
C TYR A 155 26.79 4.44 -5.15
N ASP A 156 27.82 5.02 -4.52
CA ASP A 156 28.47 6.29 -4.92
C ASP A 156 27.49 7.44 -5.24
N MET A 157 26.48 7.64 -4.37
CA MET A 157 25.38 8.60 -4.59
C MET A 157 25.19 9.57 -3.41
N ALA A 158 26.29 10.13 -2.92
CA ALA A 158 26.29 11.00 -1.74
C ALA A 158 25.42 12.26 -1.89
N ARG A 159 25.19 12.73 -3.13
CA ARG A 159 24.31 13.87 -3.42
C ARG A 159 22.83 13.46 -3.43
N GLU A 160 22.50 12.34 -4.03
CA GLU A 160 21.12 11.92 -4.32
C GLU A 160 20.49 11.23 -3.11
N ALA A 161 21.28 10.41 -2.39
CA ALA A 161 20.81 9.60 -1.27
C ALA A 161 20.14 10.42 -0.15
N PRO A 162 20.62 11.60 0.27
CA PRO A 162 19.91 12.44 1.24
C PRO A 162 18.44 12.72 0.88
N ARG A 163 18.13 12.99 -0.39
CA ARG A 163 16.75 13.23 -0.84
C ARG A 163 15.96 11.95 -0.92
N THR A 164 16.59 10.86 -1.37
CA THR A 164 16.00 9.52 -1.37
C THR A 164 15.57 9.12 0.04
N ILE A 165 16.48 9.21 1.01
CA ILE A 165 16.24 8.85 2.42
C ILE A 165 15.13 9.71 3.00
N LEU A 166 15.20 11.03 2.83
CA LEU A 166 14.14 11.94 3.29
C LEU A 166 12.79 11.54 2.70
N SER A 167 12.73 11.32 1.38
CA SER A 167 11.48 10.99 0.70
C SER A 167 10.91 9.61 1.04
N ALA A 168 11.74 8.66 1.49
CA ALA A 168 11.30 7.34 1.90
C ALA A 168 10.89 7.28 3.38
N THR A 169 11.25 8.27 4.20
CA THR A 169 11.12 8.22 5.67
C THR A 169 9.94 9.04 6.20
N ALA A 170 9.63 8.81 7.48
CA ALA A 170 8.44 9.32 8.14
C ALA A 170 8.28 10.86 8.11
N PRO A 171 9.34 11.68 8.10
CA PRO A 171 9.20 13.14 7.98
C PRO A 171 8.51 13.60 6.69
N TYR A 172 8.54 12.79 5.62
CA TYR A 172 7.95 13.13 4.32
C TYR A 172 6.77 12.23 3.94
N GLN A 173 6.82 10.93 4.26
CA GLN A 173 5.76 9.99 3.92
C GLN A 173 4.51 10.21 4.78
N LYS A 174 3.34 10.21 4.13
CA LYS A 174 2.04 10.51 4.72
C LYS A 174 1.16 9.26 4.73
N GLY A 175 0.37 9.11 5.80
CA GLY A 175 -0.67 8.08 5.92
C GLY A 175 -0.31 6.88 6.80
N LEU A 176 0.97 6.71 7.13
CA LEU A 176 1.47 5.71 8.06
C LEU A 176 2.23 6.39 9.21
N LYS A 177 2.22 5.77 10.39
CA LYS A 177 3.08 6.17 11.50
C LYS A 177 4.51 5.67 11.28
N GLU A 178 5.46 6.35 11.92
CA GLU A 178 6.89 6.02 11.85
C GLU A 178 7.19 4.56 12.23
N ASP A 179 6.48 3.99 13.20
CA ASP A 179 6.66 2.62 13.68
C ASP A 179 5.93 1.55 12.84
N GLU A 180 5.16 1.94 11.82
CA GLU A 180 4.42 1.01 10.96
C GLU A 180 5.24 0.47 9.78
N TYR A 181 6.39 1.07 9.47
CA TYR A 181 7.27 0.61 8.39
C TYR A 181 8.72 0.98 8.68
N GLU A 182 9.66 0.28 8.05
CA GLU A 182 11.09 0.58 8.16
C GLU A 182 11.71 0.89 6.79
N VAL A 183 12.83 1.61 6.80
CA VAL A 183 13.63 1.94 5.62
C VAL A 183 15.04 1.38 5.80
N ILE A 184 15.47 0.57 4.84
CA ILE A 184 16.78 -0.09 4.82
C ILE A 184 17.51 0.43 3.60
N VAL A 185 18.51 1.26 3.83
CA VAL A 185 19.39 1.77 2.78
C VAL A 185 20.64 0.90 2.77
N VAL A 186 20.82 0.15 1.70
CA VAL A 186 21.92 -0.78 1.51
C VAL A 186 23.01 -0.09 0.70
N ASP A 187 24.10 0.29 1.37
CA ASP A 187 25.32 0.74 0.71
C ASP A 187 26.02 -0.47 0.07
N ASN A 188 25.92 -0.58 -1.26
CA ASN A 188 26.51 -1.63 -2.06
C ASN A 188 27.97 -1.35 -2.42
N GLY A 189 28.75 -0.91 -1.42
CA GLY A 189 30.19 -0.77 -1.54
C GLY A 189 30.67 0.56 -2.09
N SER A 190 29.98 1.66 -1.77
CA SER A 190 30.41 3.02 -2.10
C SER A 190 31.86 3.26 -1.65
N SER A 191 32.60 4.02 -2.45
CA SER A 191 33.98 4.42 -2.21
C SER A 191 34.13 5.19 -0.90
N THR A 192 33.17 6.08 -0.64
CA THR A 192 32.96 6.74 0.65
C THR A 192 31.70 6.16 1.28
N PRO A 193 31.75 5.63 2.51
CA PRO A 193 30.57 5.08 3.18
C PRO A 193 29.41 6.07 3.21
N LEU A 194 28.23 5.60 2.85
CA LEU A 194 27.05 6.44 2.88
C LEU A 194 26.69 6.82 4.32
N THR A 195 26.48 8.11 4.57
CA THR A 195 26.09 8.64 5.88
C THR A 195 24.93 9.62 5.70
N TYR A 196 24.10 9.75 6.74
CA TYR A 196 23.01 10.71 6.78
C TYR A 196 22.75 11.13 8.23
N ASP A 197 23.12 12.37 8.56
CA ASP A 197 23.15 12.84 9.96
C ASP A 197 21.77 12.86 10.64
N ASN A 198 20.70 13.05 9.86
CA ASN A 198 19.34 13.19 10.36
C ASN A 198 18.50 11.92 10.13
N LEU A 199 19.13 10.74 10.23
CA LEU A 199 18.45 9.47 9.97
C LEU A 199 17.31 9.24 10.97
N PRO A 200 16.05 9.12 10.50
CA PRO A 200 14.92 8.88 11.40
C PRO A 200 15.02 7.51 12.09
N PRO A 201 14.40 7.33 13.28
CA PRO A 201 14.40 6.06 14.01
C PRO A 201 13.92 4.84 13.22
N ASN A 202 13.06 5.04 12.21
CA ASN A 202 12.57 3.95 11.36
C ASN A 202 13.49 3.65 10.16
N ALA A 203 14.65 4.27 10.08
CA ALA A 203 15.59 4.08 8.99
C ALA A 203 16.95 3.59 9.49
N GLN A 204 17.59 2.75 8.68
CA GLN A 204 18.95 2.29 8.90
C GLN A 204 19.74 2.31 7.58
N ILE A 205 21.01 2.70 7.68
CA ILE A 205 21.99 2.55 6.60
C ILE A 205 22.88 1.37 6.96
N VAL A 206 22.95 0.39 6.07
CA VAL A 206 23.71 -0.85 6.26
C VAL A 206 24.61 -1.07 5.06
N ARG A 207 25.81 -1.60 5.29
CA ARG A 207 26.74 -1.92 4.21
C ARG A 207 26.57 -3.38 3.81
N ALA A 208 26.48 -3.65 2.51
CA ALA A 208 26.44 -5.02 2.01
C ALA A 208 27.72 -5.78 2.43
N PRO A 209 27.61 -7.05 2.86
CA PRO A 209 28.76 -7.80 3.39
C PRO A 209 29.73 -8.24 2.28
N ASP A 210 29.23 -8.41 1.06
CA ASP A 210 30.00 -8.75 -0.14
C ASP A 210 29.51 -7.85 -1.28
N PRO A 211 29.95 -6.57 -1.33
CA PRO A 211 29.51 -5.64 -2.36
C PRO A 211 29.93 -6.12 -3.76
N ARG A 212 28.98 -6.15 -4.68
CA ARG A 212 29.19 -6.58 -6.07
C ARG A 212 28.79 -5.46 -7.03
N GLN A 213 29.37 -5.47 -8.23
CA GLN A 213 29.02 -4.51 -9.28
C GLN A 213 27.52 -4.52 -9.65
N SER A 214 26.86 -5.67 -9.51
CA SER A 214 25.41 -5.81 -9.66
C SER A 214 24.74 -5.61 -8.29
N PRO A 215 23.68 -4.79 -8.19
CA PRO A 215 23.00 -4.49 -6.94
C PRO A 215 22.12 -5.64 -6.42
N VAL A 216 21.89 -6.68 -7.22
CA VAL A 216 20.90 -7.72 -6.94
C VAL A 216 21.20 -8.52 -5.68
N PHE A 217 22.48 -8.78 -5.40
CA PHE A 217 22.90 -9.47 -4.18
C PHE A 217 22.56 -8.64 -2.94
N ALA A 218 22.90 -7.35 -2.94
CA ALA A 218 22.65 -6.44 -1.84
C ALA A 218 21.15 -6.31 -1.53
N LEU A 219 20.31 -6.20 -2.57
CA LEU A 219 18.85 -6.14 -2.45
C LEU A 219 18.27 -7.43 -1.85
N ASN A 220 18.67 -8.59 -2.38
CA ASN A 220 18.21 -9.88 -1.88
C ASN A 220 18.68 -10.17 -0.45
N TRP A 221 19.94 -9.85 -0.13
CA TRP A 221 20.50 -10.00 1.20
C TRP A 221 19.73 -9.15 2.21
N ALA A 222 19.48 -7.87 1.91
CA ALA A 222 18.70 -7.02 2.81
C ALA A 222 17.27 -7.52 3.01
N ALA A 223 16.62 -8.04 1.96
CA ALA A 223 15.29 -8.63 2.05
C ALA A 223 15.21 -9.87 2.96
N ARG A 224 16.26 -10.69 2.96
CA ARG A 224 16.35 -11.94 3.73
C ARG A 224 16.81 -11.71 5.16
N GLU A 225 17.88 -10.92 5.33
CA GLU A 225 18.63 -10.86 6.58
C GLU A 225 18.27 -9.67 7.46
N ILE A 226 17.70 -8.60 6.88
CA ILE A 226 17.48 -7.32 7.60
C ILE A 226 16.01 -6.95 7.67
N ALA A 227 15.29 -7.05 6.55
CA ALA A 227 13.89 -6.67 6.47
C ALA A 227 13.03 -7.50 7.42
N LYS A 228 12.24 -6.82 8.25
CA LYS A 228 11.32 -7.41 9.24
C LYS A 228 9.87 -7.36 8.81
N GLY A 229 9.55 -6.57 7.78
CA GLY A 229 8.22 -6.35 7.25
C GLY A 229 7.66 -7.56 6.52
N GLU A 230 6.33 -7.69 6.54
CA GLU A 230 5.59 -8.69 5.78
C GLU A 230 5.40 -8.27 4.32
N ILE A 231 5.56 -6.97 4.02
CA ILE A 231 5.63 -6.42 2.67
C ILE A 231 7.06 -5.95 2.42
N LEU A 232 7.61 -6.31 1.26
CA LEU A 232 8.92 -5.87 0.80
C LEU A 232 8.75 -4.91 -0.36
N LEU A 233 9.14 -3.66 -0.20
CA LEU A 233 9.19 -2.66 -1.28
C LEU A 233 10.64 -2.49 -1.71
N PHE A 234 10.95 -2.76 -2.97
CA PHE A 234 12.28 -2.60 -3.54
C PHE A 234 12.37 -1.31 -4.34
N ALA A 235 13.49 -0.58 -4.18
CA ALA A 235 13.87 0.56 -4.99
C ALA A 235 15.27 0.37 -5.62
N ILE A 236 15.32 0.29 -6.95
CA ILE A 236 16.55 0.04 -7.73
C ILE A 236 16.68 0.94 -8.98
N ASP A 237 17.67 1.81 -9.10
CA ASP A 237 18.66 2.22 -8.09
C ASP A 237 18.07 3.13 -6.99
N GLY A 238 18.93 3.52 -6.03
CA GLY A 238 18.62 4.42 -4.93
C GLY A 238 18.66 5.92 -5.25
N ALA A 239 18.81 6.34 -6.50
CA ALA A 239 18.81 7.76 -6.87
C ALA A 239 17.38 8.27 -7.15
N ARG A 240 16.47 8.08 -6.19
CA ARG A 240 15.02 8.20 -6.40
C ARG A 240 14.35 9.03 -5.30
N ILE A 241 13.63 10.08 -5.69
CA ILE A 241 12.69 10.77 -4.79
C ILE A 241 11.34 10.08 -4.87
N PHE A 242 10.78 9.70 -3.74
CA PHE A 242 9.49 9.03 -3.63
C PHE A 242 8.37 10.09 -3.59
N SER A 243 7.19 9.77 -4.12
CA SER A 243 5.99 10.56 -3.85
C SER A 243 5.51 10.35 -2.41
N GLU A 244 4.91 11.38 -1.82
CA GLU A 244 4.62 11.47 -0.38
C GLU A 244 3.60 10.44 0.16
N ARG A 245 2.91 9.65 -0.68
CA ARG A 245 2.02 8.58 -0.20
C ARG A 245 2.34 7.22 -0.84
N LEU A 246 3.51 7.06 -1.46
CA LEU A 246 3.89 5.83 -2.14
C LEU A 246 3.79 4.61 -1.22
N ILE A 247 4.28 4.75 0.01
CA ILE A 247 4.29 3.64 0.98
C ILE A 247 2.88 3.34 1.50
N ASP A 248 2.11 4.38 1.85
CA ASP A 248 0.72 4.23 2.31
C ASP A 248 -0.19 3.57 1.27
N GLU A 249 -0.11 4.02 0.00
CA GLU A 249 -0.88 3.40 -1.08
C GLU A 249 -0.40 1.99 -1.41
N THR A 250 0.91 1.71 -1.27
CA THR A 250 1.43 0.34 -1.36
C THR A 250 0.80 -0.56 -0.29
N VAL A 251 0.85 -0.16 0.97
CA VAL A 251 0.29 -0.93 2.08
C VAL A 251 -1.22 -1.18 1.89
N LYS A 252 -1.97 -0.16 1.49
CA LYS A 252 -3.41 -0.30 1.18
C LYS A 252 -3.70 -1.24 0.01
N ALA A 253 -2.80 -1.33 -0.97
CA ALA A 253 -2.97 -2.26 -2.08
C ALA A 253 -2.84 -3.71 -1.61
N HIS A 254 -1.82 -4.01 -0.79
CA HIS A 254 -1.64 -5.32 -0.15
C HIS A 254 -2.78 -5.68 0.82
N ASP A 255 -3.34 -4.70 1.54
CA ASP A 255 -4.50 -4.94 2.42
C ASP A 255 -5.77 -5.35 1.65
N ARG A 256 -5.91 -4.88 0.40
CA ARG A 256 -7.08 -5.17 -0.45
C ARG A 256 -6.90 -6.42 -1.30
N MET A 257 -5.66 -6.75 -1.61
CA MET A 257 -5.31 -7.78 -2.57
C MET A 257 -4.12 -8.57 -2.03
N GLU A 258 -4.42 -9.68 -1.39
CA GLU A 258 -3.41 -10.65 -0.96
C GLU A 258 -2.60 -11.14 -2.17
N ASP A 259 -1.29 -11.33 -1.97
CA ASP A 259 -0.33 -11.73 -3.00
C ASP A 259 -0.31 -10.81 -4.23
N ALA A 260 -0.58 -9.51 -4.04
CA ALA A 260 -0.42 -8.51 -5.08
C ALA A 260 1.06 -8.27 -5.44
N PHE A 261 1.31 -8.05 -6.72
CA PHE A 261 2.51 -7.36 -7.20
C PHE A 261 2.14 -5.89 -7.43
N VAL A 262 2.53 -5.04 -6.49
CA VAL A 262 2.19 -3.60 -6.53
C VAL A 262 3.38 -2.85 -7.10
N PHE A 263 3.17 -2.01 -8.10
CA PHE A 263 4.22 -1.24 -8.75
C PHE A 263 3.77 0.18 -9.06
N SER A 264 4.73 1.07 -9.24
CA SER A 264 4.49 2.43 -9.70
C SER A 264 5.15 2.69 -11.05
N LEU A 265 4.69 3.74 -11.74
CA LEU A 265 5.50 4.34 -12.81
C LEU A 265 6.69 5.09 -12.23
N SER A 266 7.58 5.52 -13.12
CA SER A 266 8.76 6.30 -12.79
C SER A 266 8.91 7.50 -13.73
N TRP A 267 9.51 8.55 -13.19
CA TRP A 267 9.81 9.78 -13.90
C TRP A 267 11.31 10.07 -13.86
N HIS A 268 11.79 10.82 -14.84
CA HIS A 268 13.09 11.49 -14.78
C HIS A 268 12.86 12.97 -14.49
N ILE A 269 13.57 13.50 -13.50
CA ILE A 269 13.60 14.94 -13.26
C ILE A 269 14.38 15.58 -14.42
N GLY A 270 13.81 16.64 -14.98
CA GLY A 270 14.35 17.37 -16.11
C GLY A 270 13.39 17.41 -17.32
N PRO A 271 13.81 18.10 -18.38
CA PRO A 271 12.94 18.40 -19.53
C PRO A 271 12.74 17.21 -20.50
N LYS A 272 13.60 16.19 -20.41
CA LYS A 272 13.58 14.97 -21.23
C LYS A 272 14.12 13.81 -20.40
N VAL A 273 13.98 12.59 -20.91
CA VAL A 273 14.67 11.44 -20.32
C VAL A 273 16.17 11.72 -20.28
N GLN A 274 16.84 11.40 -19.17
CA GLN A 274 18.22 11.85 -18.94
C GLN A 274 19.24 11.34 -19.97
N MET A 275 18.96 10.23 -20.67
CA MET A 275 19.82 9.73 -21.75
C MET A 275 19.85 10.69 -22.96
N GLN A 276 18.86 11.58 -23.07
CA GLN A 276 18.79 12.65 -24.06
C GLN A 276 19.24 13.99 -23.48
N SER A 277 18.79 14.35 -22.28
CA SER A 277 19.09 15.69 -21.72
C SER A 277 20.52 15.83 -21.19
N VAL A 278 21.15 14.77 -20.68
CA VAL A 278 22.53 14.84 -20.16
C VAL A 278 23.54 15.21 -21.26
N PRO A 279 23.52 14.58 -22.46
CA PRO A 279 24.33 15.04 -23.59
C PRO A 279 24.06 16.50 -24.01
N GLU A 280 22.87 17.04 -23.71
CA GLU A 280 22.48 18.43 -24.00
C GLU A 280 22.90 19.41 -22.89
N GLY A 281 23.59 18.94 -21.85
CA GLY A 281 24.10 19.77 -20.74
C GLY A 281 23.24 19.75 -19.48
N TYR A 282 22.22 18.89 -19.38
CA TYR A 282 21.50 18.67 -18.12
C TYR A 282 22.40 17.97 -17.10
N GLY A 283 22.39 18.43 -15.85
CA GLY A 283 23.24 17.89 -14.80
C GLY A 283 22.79 18.32 -13.40
N ALA A 284 23.57 17.93 -12.40
CA ALA A 284 23.26 18.06 -10.98
C ALA A 284 22.85 19.48 -10.56
N GLU A 285 23.55 20.51 -11.04
CA GLU A 285 23.28 21.90 -10.69
C GLU A 285 21.92 22.38 -11.20
N ILE A 286 21.57 22.03 -12.44
CA ILE A 286 20.27 22.37 -13.05
C ILE A 286 19.15 21.64 -12.32
N GLU A 287 19.33 20.34 -12.08
CA GLU A 287 18.35 19.52 -11.35
C GLU A 287 18.09 20.06 -9.94
N ASP A 288 19.14 20.40 -9.20
CA ASP A 288 19.03 20.98 -7.86
C ASP A 288 18.29 22.33 -7.89
N GLY A 289 18.51 23.11 -8.96
CA GLY A 289 17.76 24.34 -9.23
C GLY A 289 16.27 24.10 -9.45
N LEU A 290 15.91 23.09 -10.26
CA LEU A 290 14.52 22.71 -10.51
C LEU A 290 13.81 22.24 -9.23
N ILE A 291 14.45 21.36 -8.45
CA ILE A 291 13.91 20.83 -7.18
C ILE A 291 13.64 21.98 -6.19
N ARG A 292 14.56 22.94 -6.08
CA ARG A 292 14.36 24.15 -5.26
C ARG A 292 13.23 25.03 -5.80
N ALA A 293 13.16 25.23 -7.10
CA ALA A 293 12.15 26.08 -7.74
C ALA A 293 10.72 25.60 -7.50
N VAL A 294 10.52 24.27 -7.42
CA VAL A 294 9.22 23.68 -7.08
C VAL A 294 8.96 23.57 -5.59
N ARG A 295 9.88 24.05 -4.74
CA ARG A 295 9.77 24.06 -3.27
C ARG A 295 9.63 22.66 -2.65
N TRP A 296 10.25 21.65 -3.25
CA TRP A 296 10.36 20.33 -2.61
C TRP A 296 11.36 20.42 -1.44
N PRO A 297 11.09 19.81 -0.26
CA PRO A 297 10.06 18.81 0.05
C PRO A 297 8.68 19.33 0.50
N ASP A 298 8.50 20.64 0.69
CA ASP A 298 7.25 21.19 1.23
C ASP A 298 6.06 21.06 0.24
N GLU A 299 6.35 21.05 -1.07
CA GLU A 299 5.36 20.97 -2.15
C GLU A 299 5.63 19.76 -3.06
N SER A 300 5.15 18.58 -2.65
CA SER A 300 5.44 17.29 -3.33
C SER A 300 5.00 17.26 -4.80
N ASP A 301 3.83 17.83 -5.10
CA ASP A 301 3.22 17.77 -6.42
C ASP A 301 4.02 18.55 -7.47
N GLY A 302 4.88 19.48 -7.03
CA GLY A 302 5.77 20.24 -7.91
C GLY A 302 6.74 19.36 -8.71
N LEU A 303 7.14 18.20 -8.19
CA LEU A 303 8.03 17.27 -8.88
C LEU A 303 7.47 16.81 -10.24
N PHE A 304 6.16 16.62 -10.33
CA PHE A 304 5.49 16.26 -11.59
C PHE A 304 5.66 17.33 -12.66
N GLY A 305 5.65 18.61 -12.28
CA GLY A 305 5.78 19.73 -13.20
C GLY A 305 7.18 19.92 -13.79
N ILE A 306 8.20 19.30 -13.21
CA ILE A 306 9.60 19.38 -13.66
C ILE A 306 10.15 18.03 -14.17
N SER A 307 9.26 17.11 -14.53
CA SER A 307 9.61 15.73 -14.80
C SER A 307 8.91 15.19 -16.04
N VAL A 308 9.51 14.17 -16.65
CA VAL A 308 8.93 13.40 -17.77
C VAL A 308 8.87 11.92 -17.41
N LEU A 309 7.97 11.15 -18.03
CA LEU A 309 7.94 9.69 -17.84
C LEU A 309 9.31 9.10 -18.19
N ALA A 310 9.81 8.22 -17.33
CA ALA A 310 11.04 7.49 -17.58
C ALA A 310 10.89 6.58 -18.81
N GLY A 311 12.00 6.20 -19.44
CA GLY A 311 11.97 5.36 -20.65
C GLY A 311 11.23 4.04 -20.44
N SER A 312 11.33 3.43 -19.26
CA SER A 312 10.59 2.22 -18.91
C SER A 312 9.10 2.43 -18.64
N SER A 313 8.69 3.65 -18.36
CA SER A 313 7.30 4.06 -18.16
C SER A 313 6.72 4.80 -19.37
N SER A 314 7.36 4.71 -20.56
CA SER A 314 6.96 5.49 -21.75
C SER A 314 5.56 5.18 -22.25
N ASN A 315 5.06 3.96 -21.99
CA ASN A 315 3.71 3.53 -22.35
C ASN A 315 2.64 4.02 -21.35
N GLY A 316 3.04 4.79 -20.33
CA GLY A 316 2.13 5.37 -19.36
C GLY A 316 1.44 4.33 -18.48
N PHE A 317 0.29 4.71 -17.92
CA PHE A 317 -0.47 3.88 -17.00
C PHE A 317 -1.20 2.73 -17.71
N PHE A 318 -1.75 2.99 -18.90
CA PHE A 318 -2.69 2.06 -19.55
C PHE A 318 -2.04 1.15 -20.60
N GLY A 319 -0.73 1.28 -20.82
CA GLY A 319 0.06 0.39 -21.65
C GLY A 319 1.01 -0.49 -20.84
N ASP A 320 1.47 -1.58 -21.45
CA ASP A 320 2.42 -2.50 -20.82
C ASP A 320 3.80 -1.82 -20.65
N ILE A 321 4.22 -1.59 -19.40
CA ILE A 321 5.60 -1.20 -19.06
C ILE A 321 6.49 -2.44 -18.84
N THR A 322 7.81 -2.27 -18.97
CA THR A 322 8.76 -3.39 -18.93
C THR A 322 9.48 -3.55 -17.59
N GLU A 323 9.46 -2.52 -16.76
CA GLU A 323 10.06 -2.53 -15.42
C GLU A 323 9.43 -1.44 -14.56
N SER A 324 9.55 -1.59 -13.24
CA SER A 324 9.28 -0.52 -12.28
C SER A 324 10.50 -0.38 -11.37
N ASN A 325 10.90 0.86 -11.08
CA ASN A 325 11.94 1.11 -10.09
C ASN A 325 11.44 0.82 -8.67
N SER A 326 10.14 1.04 -8.41
CA SER A 326 9.51 0.86 -7.10
C SER A 326 8.36 -0.13 -7.21
N PHE A 327 8.65 -1.38 -6.85
CA PHE A 327 7.64 -2.43 -6.74
C PHE A 327 7.67 -3.06 -5.35
N SER A 328 6.58 -3.73 -4.99
CA SER A 328 6.48 -4.46 -3.75
C SER A 328 5.72 -5.76 -3.88
N ILE A 329 6.09 -6.68 -2.99
CA ILE A 329 5.57 -8.04 -2.89
C ILE A 329 5.44 -8.43 -1.42
N SER A 330 4.55 -9.38 -1.13
CA SER A 330 4.51 -9.99 0.20
C SER A 330 5.78 -10.81 0.44
N ARG A 331 6.16 -10.99 1.71
CA ARG A 331 7.24 -11.91 2.12
C ARG A 331 6.94 -13.33 1.65
N THR A 332 5.68 -13.76 1.73
CA THR A 332 5.23 -15.05 1.18
C THR A 332 5.55 -15.20 -0.30
N LEU A 333 5.33 -14.17 -1.11
CA LEU A 333 5.68 -14.21 -2.53
C LEU A 333 7.20 -14.20 -2.75
N PHE A 334 7.93 -13.41 -1.98
CA PHE A 334 9.40 -13.42 -2.03
C PHE A 334 9.98 -14.79 -1.68
N ASP A 335 9.46 -15.46 -0.66
CA ASP A 335 9.92 -16.80 -0.26
C ASP A 335 9.54 -17.86 -1.31
N ARG A 336 8.37 -17.73 -1.94
CA ARG A 336 7.88 -18.68 -2.95
C ARG A 336 8.56 -18.52 -4.31
N HIS A 337 8.76 -17.29 -4.76
CA HIS A 337 9.21 -16.99 -6.12
C HIS A 337 10.63 -16.41 -6.17
N GLY A 338 11.21 -16.02 -5.03
CA GLY A 338 12.52 -15.38 -4.95
C GLY A 338 12.50 -13.89 -5.29
N GLY A 339 13.57 -13.20 -4.89
CA GLY A 339 13.87 -11.83 -5.31
C GLY A 339 14.51 -11.76 -6.69
N PHE A 340 15.50 -10.88 -6.83
CA PHE A 340 16.27 -10.74 -8.06
C PHE A 340 17.11 -11.99 -8.35
N ASP A 341 17.37 -12.32 -9.62
CA ASP A 341 18.25 -13.42 -9.98
C ASP A 341 19.73 -13.02 -9.81
N GLU A 342 20.43 -13.67 -8.88
CA GLU A 342 21.82 -13.31 -8.54
C GLU A 342 22.85 -13.72 -9.61
N ARG A 343 22.41 -14.39 -10.69
CA ARG A 343 23.26 -14.65 -11.87
C ARG A 343 23.48 -13.40 -12.71
N PHE A 344 22.68 -12.34 -12.54
CA PHE A 344 22.97 -11.04 -13.14
C PHE A 344 24.19 -10.40 -12.47
N THR A 345 25.27 -10.30 -13.23
CA THR A 345 26.55 -9.76 -12.76
C THR A 345 26.89 -8.42 -13.39
N SER A 346 26.20 -7.96 -14.43
CA SER A 346 26.48 -6.67 -15.07
C SER A 346 26.45 -5.48 -14.08
N PRO A 347 27.32 -4.46 -14.27
CA PRO A 347 27.21 -3.19 -13.56
C PRO A 347 25.81 -2.58 -13.71
N GLY A 348 25.21 -2.14 -12.60
CA GLY A 348 23.85 -1.60 -12.59
C GLY A 348 22.74 -2.65 -12.70
N GLY A 349 23.08 -3.95 -12.72
CA GLY A 349 22.12 -5.06 -12.68
C GLY A 349 21.66 -5.58 -14.04
N GLY A 350 22.15 -5.02 -15.16
CA GLY A 350 21.78 -5.48 -16.50
C GLY A 350 20.27 -5.45 -16.72
N LEU A 351 19.68 -6.59 -17.11
CA LEU A 351 18.22 -6.75 -17.27
C LEU A 351 17.51 -7.31 -16.02
N ALA A 352 18.15 -7.34 -14.85
CA ALA A 352 17.56 -7.94 -13.64
C ALA A 352 16.21 -7.31 -13.23
N ASN A 353 16.07 -5.99 -13.39
CA ASN A 353 14.82 -5.30 -13.06
C ASN A 353 13.70 -5.62 -14.07
N LEU A 354 14.05 -5.75 -15.36
CA LEU A 354 13.12 -6.17 -16.42
C LEU A 354 12.68 -7.63 -16.22
N GLU A 355 13.62 -8.49 -15.81
CA GLU A 355 13.37 -9.90 -15.52
C GLU A 355 12.37 -10.06 -14.37
N ILE A 356 12.66 -9.47 -13.20
CA ILE A 356 11.80 -9.67 -12.03
C ILE A 356 10.42 -9.08 -12.26
N PHE A 357 10.34 -7.90 -12.89
CA PHE A 357 9.07 -7.30 -13.24
C PHE A 357 8.25 -8.23 -14.14
N ARG A 358 8.84 -8.70 -15.26
CA ARG A 358 8.20 -9.65 -16.17
C ARG A 358 7.75 -10.91 -15.42
N ARG A 359 8.65 -11.53 -14.66
CA ARG A 359 8.39 -12.78 -13.95
C ARG A 359 7.19 -12.65 -13.02
N TYR A 360 7.06 -11.53 -12.29
CA TYR A 360 5.94 -11.34 -11.37
C TYR A 360 4.64 -10.95 -12.08
N VAL A 361 4.67 -10.04 -13.06
CA VAL A 361 3.44 -9.57 -13.71
C VAL A 361 2.79 -10.61 -14.63
N THR A 362 3.58 -11.57 -15.13
CA THR A 362 3.08 -12.66 -16.00
C THR A 362 2.88 -13.98 -15.27
N ARG A 363 2.87 -14.00 -13.93
CA ARG A 363 2.51 -15.21 -13.17
C ARG A 363 1.09 -15.67 -13.56
N PRO A 364 0.81 -16.99 -13.59
CA PRO A 364 -0.53 -17.50 -13.88
C PRO A 364 -1.62 -16.96 -12.93
N ASP A 365 -1.24 -16.66 -11.69
CA ASP A 365 -2.08 -16.11 -10.62
C ASP A 365 -1.78 -14.63 -10.33
N ALA A 366 -1.15 -13.91 -11.27
CA ALA A 366 -0.70 -12.54 -11.08
C ALA A 366 -1.86 -11.61 -10.70
N ARG A 367 -1.63 -10.85 -9.62
CA ARG A 367 -2.51 -9.83 -9.09
C ARG A 367 -1.78 -8.50 -9.14
N ASN A 368 -1.75 -7.88 -10.31
CA ASN A 368 -0.93 -6.70 -10.54
C ASN A 368 -1.69 -5.44 -10.15
N VAL A 369 -1.07 -4.53 -9.40
CA VAL A 369 -1.65 -3.25 -9.01
C VAL A 369 -0.71 -2.12 -9.40
N CYS A 370 -1.15 -1.23 -10.29
CA CYS A 370 -0.43 -0.01 -10.65
C CYS A 370 -0.92 1.16 -9.80
N LEU A 371 0.01 1.91 -9.19
CA LEU A 371 -0.31 3.10 -8.42
C LEU A 371 -0.45 4.33 -9.35
N LEU A 372 -1.66 4.87 -9.49
CA LEU A 372 -2.03 5.92 -10.45
C LEU A 372 -1.47 7.31 -10.16
N SER A 373 -1.05 7.59 -8.93
CA SER A 373 -0.61 8.93 -8.52
C SER A 373 0.56 8.91 -7.55
N GLU A 374 1.18 7.75 -7.42
CA GLU A 374 2.36 7.57 -6.62
C GLU A 374 3.44 6.91 -7.46
N GLY A 375 4.69 7.29 -7.22
CA GLY A 375 5.84 6.69 -7.89
C GLY A 375 7.14 7.36 -7.50
N THR A 376 8.14 7.22 -8.36
CA THR A 376 9.50 7.69 -8.08
C THR A 376 10.03 8.61 -9.17
N PHE A 377 10.84 9.58 -8.75
CA PHE A 377 11.49 10.56 -9.62
C PHE A 377 13.00 10.33 -9.57
N HIS A 378 13.57 9.97 -10.71
CA HIS A 378 15.00 9.74 -10.85
C HIS A 378 15.77 11.04 -10.82
N GLN A 379 16.78 11.08 -9.95
CA GLN A 379 17.77 12.15 -9.86
C GLN A 379 18.90 11.83 -10.84
N VAL A 380 19.47 12.81 -11.51
CA VAL A 380 20.65 12.60 -12.36
C VAL A 380 21.85 12.25 -11.49
N HIS A 381 22.61 11.22 -11.88
CA HIS A 381 23.83 10.77 -11.19
C HIS A 381 24.78 10.10 -12.20
N ASP A 382 26.04 9.94 -11.82
CA ASP A 382 27.11 9.42 -12.69
C ASP A 382 27.13 7.88 -12.80
N SER A 383 25.97 7.24 -13.01
CA SER A 383 25.90 5.78 -13.20
C SER A 383 26.11 5.30 -14.63
N VAL A 384 26.30 3.99 -14.73
CA VAL A 384 26.46 3.25 -15.97
C VAL A 384 25.28 3.48 -16.94
N ALA A 385 24.04 3.57 -16.43
CA ALA A 385 22.82 3.71 -17.23
C ALA A 385 22.55 5.15 -17.71
N THR A 386 23.02 6.16 -16.97
CA THR A 386 22.88 7.58 -17.31
C THR A 386 24.00 8.10 -18.21
N SER A 387 25.08 7.33 -18.38
CA SER A 387 26.28 7.70 -19.15
C SER A 387 26.10 7.82 -20.68
N GLY A 388 24.87 7.66 -21.22
CA GLY A 388 24.58 7.78 -22.65
C GLY A 388 25.15 6.67 -23.54
N LYS A 389 25.86 5.68 -22.97
CA LYS A 389 26.38 4.51 -23.71
C LYS A 389 25.32 3.42 -23.75
N ASN A 390 24.78 3.13 -24.94
CA ASN A 390 23.85 2.02 -25.13
C ASN A 390 24.56 0.68 -24.87
N ARG A 391 24.25 0.04 -23.73
CA ARG A 391 24.78 -1.28 -23.33
C ARG A 391 23.78 -2.41 -23.55
N TRP A 392 22.70 -2.15 -24.29
CA TRP A 392 21.61 -3.11 -24.48
C TRP A 392 22.09 -4.47 -24.98
N GLU A 393 22.97 -4.51 -25.99
CA GLU A 393 23.47 -5.77 -26.55
C GLU A 393 24.16 -6.63 -25.49
N ALA A 394 25.03 -6.05 -24.66
CA ALA A 394 25.72 -6.76 -23.59
C ALA A 394 24.74 -7.29 -22.54
N PHE A 395 23.74 -6.49 -22.16
CA PHE A 395 22.73 -6.89 -21.17
C PHE A 395 21.78 -7.96 -21.72
N ALA A 396 21.41 -7.88 -23.00
CA ALA A 396 20.61 -8.89 -23.68
C ALA A 396 21.37 -10.22 -23.78
N SER A 397 22.67 -10.19 -24.13
CA SER A 397 23.50 -11.39 -24.15
C SER A 397 23.66 -12.03 -22.76
N GLU A 398 23.81 -11.24 -21.69
CA GLU A 398 23.81 -11.76 -20.32
C GLU A 398 22.47 -12.43 -19.98
N TYR A 399 21.34 -11.80 -20.31
CA TYR A 399 20.02 -12.40 -20.10
C TYR A 399 19.87 -13.73 -20.85
N GLU A 400 20.25 -13.77 -22.13
CA GLU A 400 20.20 -14.99 -22.95
C GLU A 400 21.07 -16.11 -22.37
N ALA A 401 22.25 -15.79 -21.85
CA ALA A 401 23.11 -16.76 -21.20
C ALA A 401 22.48 -17.33 -19.90
N ILE A 402 21.73 -16.51 -19.17
CA ILE A 402 21.08 -16.90 -17.90
C ILE A 402 19.81 -17.74 -18.14
N PHE A 403 19.01 -17.40 -19.16
CA PHE A 403 17.67 -17.96 -19.37
C PHE A 403 17.51 -18.81 -20.64
N GLY A 404 18.53 -18.88 -21.49
CA GLY A 404 18.52 -19.68 -22.72
C GLY A 404 17.68 -19.11 -23.87
N GLY A 405 17.29 -17.84 -23.80
CA GLY A 405 16.51 -17.16 -24.84
C GLY A 405 16.38 -15.65 -24.61
N PRO A 406 15.93 -14.89 -25.62
CA PRO A 406 15.88 -13.43 -25.54
C PRO A 406 14.86 -12.97 -24.50
N TYR A 407 15.10 -11.78 -23.93
CA TYR A 407 14.09 -11.11 -23.11
C TYR A 407 12.88 -10.75 -23.98
N LEU A 408 11.68 -11.09 -23.48
CA LEU A 408 10.42 -10.74 -24.11
C LEU A 408 9.67 -9.75 -23.24
N ARG A 409 9.17 -8.66 -23.83
CA ARG A 409 8.35 -7.69 -23.09
C ARG A 409 7.11 -8.40 -22.51
N PRO A 410 6.74 -8.12 -21.25
CA PRO A 410 5.54 -8.69 -20.66
C PRO A 410 4.29 -8.08 -21.29
N SER A 411 3.19 -8.82 -21.25
CA SER A 411 1.86 -8.28 -21.41
C SER A 411 0.99 -8.79 -20.27
N TYR A 412 0.24 -7.90 -19.63
CA TYR A 412 -0.46 -8.21 -18.39
C TYR A 412 -1.66 -7.29 -18.17
N HIS A 413 -2.55 -7.73 -17.28
CA HIS A 413 -3.60 -6.87 -16.74
C HIS A 413 -3.20 -6.37 -15.37
N CYS A 414 -3.61 -5.16 -15.02
CA CYS A 414 -3.46 -4.62 -13.68
C CYS A 414 -4.70 -3.86 -13.21
N PHE A 415 -4.87 -3.80 -11.89
CA PHE A 415 -5.79 -2.91 -11.22
C PHE A 415 -5.09 -1.58 -10.97
N TYR A 416 -5.85 -0.49 -11.04
CA TYR A 416 -5.32 0.84 -10.79
C TYR A 416 -5.75 1.32 -9.41
N GLN A 417 -4.79 1.76 -8.60
CA GLN A 417 -5.06 2.28 -7.27
C GLN A 417 -4.49 3.68 -7.06
N GLY A 418 -5.29 4.52 -6.41
CA GLY A 418 -4.88 5.84 -5.97
C GLY A 418 -5.88 6.90 -6.39
N LYS A 419 -5.76 8.08 -5.79
CA LYS A 419 -6.54 9.26 -6.18
C LYS A 419 -5.72 10.09 -7.15
N PRO A 420 -6.22 10.41 -8.36
CA PRO A 420 -5.56 11.31 -9.28
C PRO A 420 -5.15 12.63 -8.61
N ARG A 421 -3.86 12.95 -8.64
CA ARG A 421 -3.31 14.26 -8.22
C ARG A 421 -3.33 15.24 -9.39
N ALA A 422 -3.43 16.54 -9.11
CA ALA A 422 -3.46 17.57 -10.15
C ALA A 422 -2.21 17.52 -11.04
N GLY A 423 -1.02 17.38 -10.44
CA GLY A 423 0.24 17.23 -11.18
C GLY A 423 0.31 15.98 -12.07
N MET A 424 -0.51 14.97 -11.79
CA MET A 424 -0.52 13.70 -12.53
C MET A 424 -1.40 13.72 -13.79
N VAL A 425 -2.35 14.66 -13.88
CA VAL A 425 -3.33 14.73 -14.97
C VAL A 425 -2.67 14.71 -16.36
N PRO A 426 -1.58 15.46 -16.64
CA PRO A 426 -0.93 15.42 -17.95
C PRO A 426 -0.45 14.01 -18.33
N PHE A 427 0.09 13.24 -17.39
CA PHE A 427 0.59 11.89 -17.63
C PHE A 427 -0.51 10.86 -17.81
N ILE A 428 -1.64 11.02 -17.10
CA ILE A 428 -2.83 10.20 -17.33
C ILE A 428 -3.37 10.44 -18.76
N LEU A 429 -3.44 11.70 -19.20
CA LEU A 429 -3.87 12.04 -20.55
C LEU A 429 -2.89 11.51 -21.62
N GLN A 430 -1.59 11.65 -21.39
CA GLN A 430 -0.56 11.06 -22.26
C GLN A 430 -0.74 9.54 -22.38
N SER A 431 -1.08 8.87 -21.28
CA SER A 431 -1.29 7.41 -21.25
C SER A 431 -2.52 6.94 -22.04
N LEU A 432 -3.48 7.83 -22.32
CA LEU A 432 -4.67 7.51 -23.12
C LEU A 432 -4.44 7.71 -24.63
N GLN A 433 -3.34 8.35 -25.02
CA GLN A 433 -3.01 8.63 -26.42
C GLN A 433 -2.05 7.59 -27.03
N GLY A 434 -1.47 6.72 -26.20
CA GLY A 434 -0.44 5.74 -26.55
C GLY A 434 -0.97 4.40 -27.03
#